data_AF-A0AAJ2U4J0-F1
#
_entry.id   AF-A0AAJ2U4J0-F1
#
_cell.length_a   1.000
_cell.length_b   1.000
_cell.length_c   1.000
_cell.angle_alpha   90.00
_cell.angle_beta   90.00
_cell.angle_gamma   90.00
#
_symmetry.space_group_name_H-M   'P 1'
#
loop_
_entity.id
_entity.type
_entity.pdbx_description
1 polymer ?
#
loop_
_entity_poly.entity_id
_entity_poly.type
_entity_poly.pdbx_seq_one_letter_code
_entity_poly.pdbx_strand_id
1 'polypeptide(L)' 'NKIGFIGGQESEVIGRFEAGFRAGVMAANPKATVDVQYAGAFDKAELGQSIASKMYSSGVDVIFAAAGATGNGMFKE' A
#
# COMPACT_ATOMS: atom_id res chain seq x y z
N ASN A 1 5.30 2.13 14.62
CA ASN A 1 5.21 2.70 13.26
C ASN A 1 4.06 2.04 12.55
N LYS A 2 3.22 2.83 11.87
CA LYS A 2 2.18 2.31 10.98
C LYS A 2 2.64 2.51 9.54
N ILE A 3 2.67 1.43 8.78
CA ILE A 3 3.16 1.40 7.40
C ILE A 3 2.02 0.89 6.52
N GLY A 4 1.85 1.48 5.34
CA GLY A 4 0.81 1.12 4.38
C GLY A 4 1.35 0.33 3.20
N PHE A 5 0.49 -0.51 2.63
CA PHE A 5 0.69 -1.17 1.36
C PHE A 5 -0.56 -1.00 0.49
N ILE A 6 -0.37 -0.51 -0.73
CA ILE A 6 -1.45 -0.41 -1.73
C ILE A 6 -1.15 -1.37 -2.88
N GLY A 7 -1.93 -2.43 -2.99
CA GLY A 7 -1.95 -3.32 -4.15
C GLY A 7 -2.83 -2.76 -5.26
N GLY A 8 -2.53 -3.08 -6.52
CA GLY A 8 -3.45 -2.85 -7.64
C GLY A 8 -4.60 -3.85 -7.60
N GLN A 9 -4.69 -4.71 -8.62
CA GLN A 9 -5.63 -5.84 -8.61
C GLN A 9 -5.07 -7.03 -7.84
N GLU A 10 -5.92 -7.71 -7.07
CA GLU A 10 -5.57 -8.97 -6.43
C GLU A 10 -5.09 -10.00 -7.46
N SER A 11 -3.92 -10.56 -7.21
CA SER A 11 -3.30 -11.58 -8.04
C SER A 11 -2.17 -12.24 -7.24
N GLU A 12 -1.72 -13.42 -7.69
CA GLU A 12 -0.59 -14.10 -7.07
C GLU A 12 0.68 -13.22 -7.06
N VAL A 13 0.90 -12.45 -8.12
CA VAL A 13 2.06 -11.55 -8.23
C VAL A 13 2.00 -10.47 -7.15
N ILE A 14 0.88 -9.76 -7.02
CA ILE A 14 0.75 -8.71 -5.99
C ILE A 14 0.76 -9.31 -4.58
N GLY A 15 0.20 -10.51 -4.39
CA GLY A 15 0.30 -11.23 -3.12
C GLY A 15 1.75 -11.54 -2.72
N ARG A 16 2.64 -11.86 -3.67
CA ARG A 16 4.08 -12.03 -3.40
C ARG A 16 4.74 -10.72 -2.96
N PHE A 17 4.38 -9.59 -3.59
CA PHE A 17 4.86 -8.27 -3.16
C PHE A 17 4.40 -7.94 -1.73
N GLU A 18 3.13 -8.17 -1.40
CA GLU A 18 2.60 -7.96 -0.06
C GLU A 18 3.33 -8.83 0.98
N ALA A 19 3.44 -10.14 0.71
CA ALA A 19 4.07 -11.09 1.62
C ALA A 19 5.55 -10.72 1.88
N GLY A 20 6.31 -10.40 0.82
CA GLY A 20 7.70 -9.97 0.95
C GLY A 20 7.83 -8.65 1.71
N PHE A 21 6.96 -7.68 1.45
CA PHE A 21 6.95 -6.40 2.15
C PHE A 21 6.67 -6.58 3.66
N ARG A 22 5.63 -7.35 4.01
CA ARG A 22 5.32 -7.67 5.42
C ARG A 22 6.49 -8.36 6.12
N ALA A 23 7.11 -9.34 5.46
CA ALA A 23 8.26 -10.05 6.01
C ALA A 23 9.45 -9.11 6.27
N GLY A 24 9.76 -8.22 5.31
CA GLY A 24 10.81 -7.23 5.46
C GLY A 24 10.55 -6.22 6.58
N VAL A 25 9.32 -5.70 6.67
CA VAL A 25 8.92 -4.80 7.76
C VAL A 25 9.06 -5.49 9.12
N MET A 26 8.57 -6.73 9.25
CA MET A 26 8.67 -7.50 10.49
C MET A 26 10.12 -7.80 10.87
N ALA A 27 10.97 -8.12 9.90
CA ALA A 27 12.39 -8.38 10.14
C ALA A 27 13.13 -7.13 10.62
N ALA A 28 12.79 -5.95 10.08
CA ALA A 28 13.40 -4.68 10.48
C ALA A 28 12.84 -4.14 11.80
N ASN A 29 11.53 -4.28 12.03
CA ASN A 29 10.85 -3.82 13.23
C ASN A 29 9.63 -4.71 13.55
N PRO A 30 9.77 -5.69 14.46
CA PRO A 30 8.69 -6.60 14.85
C PRO A 30 7.48 -5.92 15.53
N LYS A 31 7.62 -4.66 15.96
CA LYS A 31 6.53 -3.88 16.59
C LYS A 31 5.77 -2.99 15.59
N ALA A 32 6.20 -2.96 14.33
CA ALA A 32 5.49 -2.22 13.29
C ALA A 32 4.20 -2.94 12.89
N THR A 33 3.21 -2.17 12.43
CA THR A 33 1.97 -2.71 11.86
C THR A 33 1.88 -2.33 10.39
N VAL A 34 1.40 -3.25 9.55
CA VAL A 34 1.19 -3.03 8.12
C VAL A 34 -0.31 -3.00 7.82
N ASP A 35 -0.82 -1.87 7.33
CA ASP A 35 -2.15 -1.73 6.75
C ASP A 35 -2.08 -2.06 5.26
N VAL A 36 -2.99 -2.91 4.78
CA VAL A 36 -2.98 -3.44 3.41
C VAL A 36 -4.33 -3.15 2.78
N GLN A 37 -4.31 -2.50 1.61
CA GLN A 37 -5.49 -2.25 0.81
C GLN A 37 -5.21 -2.57 -0.66
N TYR A 38 -6.20 -3.10 -1.36
CA TYR A 38 -6.15 -3.33 -2.79
C TYR A 38 -7.09 -2.37 -3.50
N ALA A 39 -6.56 -1.66 -4.50
CA ALA A 39 -7.33 -0.71 -5.30
C ALA A 39 -8.24 -1.40 -6.32
N GLY A 40 -7.96 -2.65 -6.69
CA GLY A 40 -8.70 -3.41 -7.71
C GLY A 40 -8.40 -2.99 -9.15
N ALA A 41 -7.46 -2.06 -9.37
CA ALA A 41 -7.09 -1.54 -10.68
C ALA A 41 -5.63 -1.07 -10.71
N PHE A 42 -5.02 -1.05 -11.90
CA PHE A 42 -3.64 -0.56 -12.12
C PHE A 42 -3.57 0.79 -12.82
N ASP A 43 -4.70 1.33 -13.29
CA ASP A 43 -4.82 2.49 -14.15
C ASP A 43 -5.76 3.58 -13.61
N LYS A 44 -6.14 3.52 -12.32
CA LYS A 44 -7.13 4.40 -11.67
C LYS A 44 -6.49 5.20 -10.53
N ALA A 45 -5.80 6.29 -10.87
CA ALA A 45 -5.09 7.12 -9.89
C ALA A 45 -6.00 7.64 -8.76
N GLU A 46 -7.27 7.93 -9.05
CA GLU A 46 -8.26 8.38 -8.08
C GLU A 46 -8.50 7.37 -6.94
N LEU A 47 -8.41 6.07 -7.22
CA LEU A 47 -8.54 5.03 -6.20
C LEU A 47 -7.30 5.01 -5.29
N GLY A 48 -6.11 5.14 -5.87
CA GLY A 48 -4.86 5.23 -5.12
C GLY A 48 -4.82 6.45 -4.20
N GLN A 49 -5.27 7.61 -4.68
CA GLN A 49 -5.41 8.82 -3.86
C GLN A 49 -6.36 8.58 -2.68
N SER A 50 -7.57 8.06 -2.94
CA SER A 50 -8.56 7.82 -1.88
C SER A 50 -8.06 6.87 -0.80
N ILE A 51 -7.37 5.79 -1.19
CA ILE A 51 -6.78 4.82 -0.25
C ILE A 51 -5.65 5.49 0.55
N ALA A 52 -4.73 6.18 -0.12
CA ALA A 52 -3.61 6.85 0.53
C ALA A 52 -4.08 7.91 1.53
N SER A 53 -5.04 8.76 1.17
CA SER A 53 -5.61 9.77 2.07
C SER A 53 -6.20 9.15 3.34
N LYS A 54 -6.88 8.00 3.23
CA LYS A 54 -7.41 7.26 4.39
C LYS A 54 -6.29 6.70 5.26
N MET A 55 -5.27 6.10 4.64
CA MET A 55 -4.10 5.57 5.36
C MET A 55 -3.38 6.68 6.14
N TYR A 56 -3.05 7.79 5.49
CA TYR A 56 -2.42 8.94 6.14
C TYR A 56 -3.29 9.50 7.28
N SER A 57 -4.61 9.63 7.07
CA SER A 57 -5.54 10.07 8.12
C SER A 57 -5.63 9.10 9.31
N SER A 58 -5.33 7.81 9.09
CA SER A 58 -5.26 6.80 10.16
C SER A 58 -3.90 6.73 10.87
N GLY A 59 -2.98 7.61 10.49
CA GLY A 59 -1.63 7.73 11.04
C GLY A 59 -0.59 6.80 10.42
N VAL A 60 -0.79 6.36 9.16
CA VAL A 60 0.27 5.69 8.39
C VAL A 60 1.32 6.74 7.98
N ASP A 61 2.59 6.43 8.20
CA ASP A 61 3.70 7.35 7.93
C ASP A 61 4.28 7.16 6.52
N VAL A 62 4.31 5.92 6.05
CA VAL A 62 4.95 5.51 4.78
C VAL A 62 4.06 4.50 4.08
N ILE A 63 3.91 4.62 2.76
CA ILE A 63 3.11 3.70 1.94
C ILE A 63 3.99 3.13 0.82
N PHE A 64 3.93 1.82 0.63
CA PHE A 64 4.48 1.14 -0.55
C PHE A 64 3.34 0.78 -1.53
N ALA A 65 3.41 1.25 -2.77
CA ALA A 65 2.40 1.01 -3.78
C ALA A 65 2.89 0.00 -4.85
N ALA A 66 2.28 -1.18 -4.87
CA ALA A 66 2.40 -2.18 -5.93
C ALA A 66 1.15 -2.13 -6.85
N ALA A 67 0.83 -0.94 -7.35
CA ALA A 67 -0.45 -0.63 -8.00
C ALA A 67 -0.32 0.06 -9.37
N GLY A 68 0.84 0.04 -10.02
CA GLY A 68 1.01 0.66 -11.34
C GLY A 68 0.65 2.15 -11.33
N ALA A 69 -0.04 2.64 -12.36
CA ALA A 69 -0.46 4.04 -12.46
C ALA A 69 -1.50 4.44 -11.39
N THR A 70 -2.29 3.50 -10.86
CA THR A 70 -3.13 3.73 -9.67
C THR A 70 -2.28 4.24 -8.50
N GLY A 71 -1.08 3.67 -8.30
CA GLY A 71 -0.17 4.06 -7.23
C GLY A 71 0.31 5.51 -7.32
N ASN A 72 0.32 6.13 -8.51
CA ASN A 72 0.70 7.53 -8.67
C ASN A 72 -0.27 8.50 -7.98
N GLY A 73 -1.52 8.08 -7.74
CA GLY A 73 -2.51 8.86 -6.99
C GLY A 73 -2.11 9.12 -5.55
N MET A 74 -1.25 8.27 -4.97
CA MET A 74 -0.73 8.43 -3.60
C MET A 74 0.04 9.75 -3.40
N PHE A 75 0.65 10.28 -4.46
CA PHE A 75 1.46 11.51 -4.40
C PHE A 75 0.64 12.78 -4.66
N LYS A 76 -0.66 12.67 -4.92
CA LYS A 76 -1.53 13.81 -5.20
C LYS A 76 -2.27 14.21 -3.93
N GLU A 77 -2.14 15.48 -3.56
CA GLU A 77 -2.91 16.14 -2.50
C GLU A 77 -4.33 16.49 -2.98
#